data_AF-A0A7Y6IG06-F1
#
_entry.id   AF-A0A7Y6IG06-F1
#
_cell.length_a   1.000
_cell.length_b   1.000
_cell.length_c   1.000
_cell.angle_alpha   90.00
_cell.angle_beta   90.00
_cell.angle_gamma   90.00
#
_symmetry.space_group_name_H-M   'P 1'
#
loop_
_entity.id
_entity.type
_entity.pdbx_description
1 polymer ?
#
loop_
_entity_poly.entity_id
_entity_poly.type
_entity_poly.pdbx_seq_one_letter_code
_entity_poly.pdbx_strand_id
1 'polypeptide(L)'
;MSSEPYEGIIVADLDRRAMQAVAERIQRLSDEHWWALDPSCRLMENDAWVGPTGARFDAQVHADQRELRAMLTQAVHSANQKLAALPDRP
;
A
#
# COMPACT_ATOMS: atom_id res chain seq x y z
N MET A 1 -32.75 19.51 27.73
CA MET A 1 -32.50 18.77 26.47
C MET A 1 -31.00 18.54 26.38
N SER A 2 -30.53 17.36 26.78
CA SER A 2 -29.11 16.98 26.71
C SER A 2 -28.93 16.15 25.44
N SER A 3 -28.30 16.75 24.43
CA SER A 3 -28.01 16.15 23.11
C SER A 3 -26.61 15.53 23.01
N GLU A 4 -25.86 15.53 24.11
CA GLU A 4 -24.42 15.25 24.11
C GLU A 4 -23.98 13.78 23.84
N PRO A 5 -24.78 12.71 24.08
CA PRO A 5 -24.27 11.36 23.84
C PRO A 5 -24.34 10.93 22.36
N TYR A 6 -25.23 11.52 21.57
CA TYR A 6 -25.45 11.11 20.18
C TYR A 6 -24.45 11.73 19.21
N GLU A 7 -24.05 12.98 19.47
CA GLU A 7 -23.08 13.70 18.64
C GLU A 7 -21.70 13.00 18.66
N GLY A 8 -21.23 12.57 19.83
CA GLY A 8 -19.98 11.83 19.96
C GLY A 8 -19.98 10.43 19.32
N ILE A 9 -21.14 9.79 19.15
CA ILE A 9 -21.26 8.49 18.46
C ILE A 9 -21.22 8.69 16.95
N ILE A 10 -21.91 9.72 16.42
CA ILE A 10 -21.95 10.03 14.99
C ILE A 10 -20.56 10.44 14.48
N VAL A 11 -19.83 11.27 15.23
CA VAL A 11 -18.47 11.68 14.86
C VAL A 11 -17.51 10.49 14.83
N ALA A 12 -17.60 9.58 15.81
CA ALA A 12 -16.75 8.40 15.85
C ALA A 12 -17.02 7.40 14.70
N ASP A 13 -18.28 7.20 14.31
CA ASP A 13 -18.64 6.37 13.15
C ASP A 13 -18.17 7.00 11.84
N LEU A 14 -18.29 8.33 11.71
CA LEU A 14 -17.79 9.07 10.55
C LEU A 14 -16.27 8.96 10.40
N ASP A 15 -15.53 9.09 11.51
CA ASP A 15 -14.07 8.95 11.54
C ASP A 15 -13.63 7.53 11.13
N ARG A 16 -14.34 6.51 11.60
CA ARG A 16 -14.07 5.11 11.21
C ARG A 16 -14.31 4.87 9.73
N ARG A 17 -15.44 5.34 9.18
CA ARG A 17 -15.73 5.20 7.74
C ARG A 17 -14.71 5.94 6.88
N ALA A 18 -14.27 7.13 7.31
CA ALA A 18 -13.23 7.88 6.63
C ALA A 18 -11.90 7.11 6.62
N MET A 19 -11.50 6.52 7.76
CA MET A 19 -10.30 5.69 7.84
C MET A 19 -10.40 4.41 7.00
N GLN A 20 -11.57 3.79 6.93
CA GLN A 20 -11.81 2.66 6.06
C GLN A 20 -11.63 3.04 4.58
N ALA A 21 -12.23 4.14 4.13
CA ALA A 21 -12.07 4.62 2.76
C ALA A 21 -10.61 4.95 2.40
N VAL A 22 -9.83 5.48 3.37
CA VAL A 22 -8.39 5.70 3.20
C VAL A 22 -7.63 4.37 3.07
N ALA A 23 -7.92 3.39 3.93
CA ALA A 23 -7.28 2.07 3.88
C ALA A 23 -7.58 1.35 2.55
N GLU A 24 -8.83 1.37 2.10
CA GLU A 24 -9.25 0.82 0.80
C GLU A 24 -8.53 1.50 -0.37
N ARG A 25 -8.37 2.82 -0.32
CA ARG A 25 -7.61 3.56 -1.34
C ARG A 25 -6.14 3.16 -1.37
N ILE A 26 -5.51 3.02 -0.20
CA ILE A 26 -4.10 2.59 -0.09
C ILE A 26 -3.95 1.17 -0.62
N GLN A 27 -4.88 0.27 -0.30
CA GLN A 27 -4.90 -1.10 -0.81
C GLN A 27 -4.98 -1.11 -2.34
N ARG A 28 -5.98 -0.42 -2.91
CA ARG A 28 -6.17 -0.37 -4.37
C ARG A 28 -4.93 0.17 -5.10
N LEU A 29 -4.37 1.29 -4.64
CA LEU A 29 -3.16 1.85 -5.23
C LEU A 29 -1.96 0.90 -5.10
N SER A 30 -1.87 0.18 -3.97
CA SER A 30 -0.80 -0.80 -3.77
C SER A 30 -0.94 -1.97 -4.73
N ASP A 31 -2.15 -2.48 -4.94
CA ASP A 31 -2.42 -3.57 -5.89
C ASP A 31 -2.15 -3.15 -7.34
N GLU A 32 -2.55 -1.93 -7.71
CA GLU A 32 -2.27 -1.34 -9.03
C GLU A 32 -0.77 -1.21 -9.32
N HIS A 33 0.03 -0.86 -8.31
CA HIS A 33 1.46 -0.62 -8.46
C HIS A 33 2.35 -1.82 -8.11
N TRP A 34 1.79 -2.91 -7.58
CA TRP A 34 2.54 -4.08 -7.11
C TRP A 34 3.44 -4.70 -8.19
N TRP A 35 2.99 -4.65 -9.45
CA TRP A 35 3.66 -5.23 -10.62
C TRP A 35 4.32 -4.18 -11.52
N ALA A 36 4.46 -2.93 -11.09
CA ALA A 36 4.92 -1.83 -11.95
C ALA A 36 6.29 -2.10 -12.63
N LEU A 37 7.19 -2.80 -11.96
CA LEU A 37 8.53 -3.14 -12.47
C LEU A 37 8.64 -4.56 -13.05
N ASP A 38 7.57 -5.35 -13.00
CA ASP A 38 7.57 -6.73 -13.51
C ASP A 38 7.92 -6.83 -15.00
N PRO A 39 7.39 -5.97 -15.90
CA PRO A 39 7.78 -6.00 -17.31
C PRO A 39 9.27 -5.74 -17.50
N SER A 40 9.84 -4.78 -16.77
CA SER A 40 11.27 -4.46 -16.85
C SER A 40 12.14 -5.63 -16.39
N CYS A 41 11.76 -6.32 -15.30
CA CYS A 41 12.47 -7.50 -14.82
C CYS A 41 12.43 -8.63 -15.86
N ARG A 42 11.25 -8.91 -16.45
CA ARG A 42 11.13 -9.94 -17.51
C ARG A 42 11.93 -9.63 -18.76
N LEU A 43 12.04 -8.34 -19.14
CA LEU A 43 12.87 -7.96 -20.27
C LEU A 43 14.36 -8.24 -20.01
N MET A 44 14.81 -8.10 -18.77
CA MET A 44 16.20 -8.42 -18.39
C MET A 44 16.47 -9.93 -18.39
N GLU A 45 15.50 -10.76 -17.98
CA GLU A 45 15.62 -12.23 -18.00
C GLU A 45 15.79 -12.83 -19.41
N ASN A 46 15.37 -12.11 -20.46
CA ASN A 46 15.45 -12.58 -21.84
C ASN A 46 16.82 -12.29 -22.51
N ASP A 47 17.87 -12.04 -21.73
CA ASP A 47 19.22 -11.66 -22.21
C ASP A 47 19.20 -10.47 -23.19
N ALA A 48 18.17 -9.62 -23.12
CA ALA A 48 18.02 -8.48 -24.03
C ALA A 48 19.15 -7.45 -23.86
N TRP A 49 19.88 -7.51 -22.74
CA TRP A 49 20.95 -6.58 -22.36
C TRP A 49 22.17 -7.35 -21.86
N VAL A 50 23.22 -7.39 -22.70
CA VAL A 50 24.45 -8.13 -22.40
C VAL A 50 25.57 -7.23 -21.86
N GLY A 51 26.47 -7.83 -21.09
CA GLY A 51 27.68 -7.19 -20.57
C GLY A 51 27.51 -6.52 -19.19
N PRO A 52 28.59 -5.94 -18.63
CA PRO A 52 28.64 -5.49 -17.24
C PRO A 52 27.58 -4.43 -16.89
N THR A 53 27.25 -3.55 -17.84
CA THR A 53 26.21 -2.53 -17.66
C THR A 53 24.82 -3.16 -17.59
N GLY A 54 24.53 -4.16 -18.43
CA GLY A 54 23.27 -4.91 -18.40
C GLY A 54 23.09 -5.65 -17.09
N ALA A 55 24.12 -6.37 -16.62
CA ALA A 55 24.10 -7.05 -15.33
C ALA A 55 23.88 -6.10 -14.14
N ARG A 56 24.48 -4.91 -14.17
CA ARG A 56 24.25 -3.90 -13.12
C ARG A 56 22.82 -3.35 -13.14
N PHE A 57 22.29 -3.09 -14.33
CA PHE A 57 20.91 -2.62 -14.47
C PHE A 57 19.89 -3.69 -14.04
N ASP A 58 20.14 -4.96 -14.38
CA ASP A 58 19.34 -6.10 -13.93
C ASP A 58 19.27 -6.19 -12.39
N ALA A 59 20.44 -6.12 -11.74
CA ALA A 59 20.53 -6.13 -10.29
C ALA A 59 19.78 -4.94 -9.66
N GLN A 60 19.86 -3.75 -10.28
CA GLN A 60 19.18 -2.55 -9.80
C GLN A 60 17.66 -2.67 -9.93
N VAL A 61 17.13 -3.07 -11.09
CA VAL A 61 15.67 -3.14 -11.29
C VAL A 61 15.02 -4.16 -10.37
N HIS A 62 15.70 -5.28 -10.11
CA HIS A 62 15.25 -6.27 -9.13
C HIS A 62 15.32 -5.77 -7.69
N ALA A 63 16.34 -4.96 -7.35
CA ALA A 63 16.41 -4.31 -6.04
C ALA A 63 15.25 -3.32 -5.86
N ASP A 64 15.02 -2.47 -6.85
CA ASP A 64 13.94 -1.48 -6.85
C ASP A 64 12.56 -2.16 -6.77
N GLN A 65 12.36 -3.30 -7.46
CA GLN A 65 11.13 -4.08 -7.37
C GLN A 65 10.88 -4.63 -5.96
N ARG A 66 11.93 -5.14 -5.29
CA ARG A 66 11.83 -5.61 -3.90
C ARG A 66 11.52 -4.46 -2.95
N GLU A 67 12.18 -3.32 -3.12
CA GLU A 67 11.97 -2.12 -2.30
C GLU A 67 10.53 -1.59 -2.47
N LEU A 68 10.05 -1.48 -3.71
CA LEU A 68 8.68 -1.07 -4.01
C LEU A 68 7.67 -1.98 -3.30
N ARG A 69 7.82 -3.31 -3.43
CA ARG A 69 6.93 -4.28 -2.78
C ARG A 69 6.95 -4.14 -1.26
N ALA A 70 8.13 -3.97 -0.67
CA ALA A 70 8.26 -3.75 0.77
C ALA A 70 7.52 -2.49 1.23
N MET A 71 7.68 -1.37 0.51
CA MET A 71 6.99 -0.12 0.82
C MET A 71 5.46 -0.25 0.71
N LEU A 72 4.97 -0.89 -0.36
CA LEU A 72 3.53 -1.10 -0.57
C LEU A 72 2.94 -2.01 0.53
N THR A 73 3.61 -3.11 0.87
CA THR A 73 3.20 -3.98 1.99
C THR A 73 3.16 -3.21 3.30
N GLN A 74 4.17 -2.38 3.58
CA GLN A 74 4.22 -1.58 4.80
C GLN A 74 3.09 -0.54 4.85
N ALA A 75 2.79 0.12 3.73
CA ALA A 75 1.71 1.10 3.64
C ALA A 75 0.34 0.47 3.94
N VAL A 76 0.04 -0.67 3.31
CA VAL A 76 -1.17 -1.45 3.55
C VAL A 76 -1.24 -1.91 5.01
N HIS A 77 -0.16 -2.48 5.54
CA HIS A 77 -0.10 -2.95 6.91
C HIS A 77 -0.34 -1.81 7.91
N SER A 78 0.30 -0.66 7.71
CA SER A 78 0.13 0.53 8.54
C SER A 78 -1.31 1.06 8.50
N ALA A 79 -1.92 1.10 7.31
CA ALA A 79 -3.31 1.54 7.16
C ALA A 79 -4.28 0.60 7.90
N ASN A 80 -4.12 -0.71 7.73
CA ASN A 80 -4.97 -1.71 8.40
C ASN A 80 -4.77 -1.73 9.92
N GLN A 81 -3.54 -1.55 10.41
CA GLN A 81 -3.26 -1.42 11.84
C GLN A 81 -3.97 -0.19 12.44
N LYS A 82 -3.92 0.96 11.75
CA LYS A 82 -4.59 2.18 12.20
C LYS A 82 -6.11 2.02 12.21
N LEU A 83 -6.68 1.37 11.19
CA LEU A 83 -8.11 1.07 11.14
C LEU A 83 -8.53 0.12 12.27
N ALA A 84 -7.77 -0.94 12.52
CA ALA A 84 -8.05 -1.91 13.58
C ALA A 84 -7.89 -1.34 15.00
N ALA A 85 -7.07 -0.31 15.17
CA ALA A 85 -6.90 0.39 16.45
C ALA A 85 -8.09 1.30 16.80
N LEU A 86 -9.00 1.58 15.84
CA LEU A 86 -10.22 2.32 16.14
C LEU A 86 -11.17 1.44 16.95
N PRO A 87 -11.78 1.95 18.03
CA PRO A 87 -12.69 1.17 18.84
C PRO A 87 -13.88 0.66 18.00
N ASP A 88 -14.13 -0.66 18.06
CA ASP A 88 -15.43 -1.22 17.67
C ASP A 88 -16.42 -0.78 18.74
N ARG A 89 -17.28 0.19 18.43
CA ARG A 89 -18.42 0.48 19.31
C ARG A 89 -19.62 -0.34 18.82
N PRO A 90 -20.25 -1.13 19.70
CA PRO A 90 -21.48 -1.86 19.37
C PRO A 90 -22.67 -0.94 19.10
#